data_AF-A0A845GES7-F1
#
_entry.id   AF-A0A845GES7-F1
#
_cell.length_a   1.000
_cell.length_b   1.000
_cell.length_c   1.000
_cell.angle_alpha   90.00
_cell.angle_beta   90.00
_cell.angle_gamma   90.00
#
_symmetry.space_group_name_H-M   'P 1'
#
loop_
_entity.id
_entity.type
_entity.pdbx_description
1 polymer ?
#
loop_
_entity_poly.entity_id
_entity_poly.type
_entity_poly.pdbx_seq_one_letter_code
_entity_poly.pdbx_strand_id
1 'polypeptide(L)'
;MSNTMNFEQFKERFEPIKNHLNPLADLEGLMFHLGEKELAYVRQQESGTIWTVHLIDGVRVIASVFSSVDREGYLVARNAIAAGSYYEVIDDDDMEERDE
;
A
#
# COMPACT_ATOMS: atom_id res chain seq x y z
N MET A 1 -18.33 0.91 3.35
CA MET A 1 -17.69 1.81 4.33
C MET A 1 -16.19 1.62 4.16
N SER A 2 -15.49 2.63 3.66
CA SER A 2 -14.03 2.66 3.66
C SER A 2 -13.55 2.84 5.10
N ASN A 3 -12.54 2.07 5.51
CA ASN A 3 -11.91 2.22 6.80
C ASN A 3 -10.57 2.92 6.60
N THR A 4 -10.48 4.19 6.96
CA THR A 4 -9.22 4.95 6.88
C THR A 4 -8.38 4.69 8.13
N MET A 5 -7.06 4.60 7.96
CA MET A 5 -6.07 4.50 9.04
C MET A 5 -4.79 5.24 8.65
N ASN A 6 -3.92 5.51 9.63
CA ASN A 6 -2.59 6.07 9.34
C ASN A 6 -1.54 4.98 9.11
N PHE A 7 -0.34 5.38 8.69
CA PHE A 7 0.71 4.45 8.29
C PHE A 7 1.23 3.59 9.45
N GLU A 8 1.28 4.12 10.67
CA GLU A 8 1.67 3.35 11.87
C GLU A 8 0.65 2.26 12.20
N GLN A 9 -0.65 2.59 12.17
CA GLN A 9 -1.73 1.63 12.36
C GLN A 9 -1.71 0.53 11.29
N PHE A 10 -1.40 0.91 10.05
CA PHE A 10 -1.20 -0.05 8.96
C PHE A 10 -0.04 -1.01 9.26
N LYS A 11 1.12 -0.48 9.69
CA LYS A 11 2.29 -1.30 10.02
C LYS A 11 2.00 -2.28 11.16
N GLU A 12 1.35 -1.82 12.22
CA GLU A 12 0.97 -2.66 13.36
C GLU A 12 -0.01 -3.77 12.97
N ARG A 13 -1.03 -3.42 12.18
CA ARG A 13 -2.13 -4.34 11.85
C ARG A 13 -1.76 -5.37 10.78
N PHE A 14 -1.06 -4.93 9.73
CA PHE A 14 -0.87 -5.73 8.53
C PHE A 14 0.55 -6.28 8.35
N GLU A 15 1.50 -5.81 9.16
CA GLU A 15 2.91 -6.26 9.13
C GLU A 15 3.48 -6.27 7.70
N PRO A 16 3.67 -5.10 7.06
CA PRO A 16 4.21 -5.03 5.71
C PRO A 16 5.61 -5.65 5.62
N ILE A 17 5.83 -6.38 4.54
CA ILE A 17 7.06 -7.09 4.27
C ILE A 17 8.05 -6.13 3.64
N LYS A 18 9.27 -6.10 4.19
CA LYS A 18 10.37 -5.34 3.62
C LYS A 18 10.70 -5.82 2.20
N ASN A 19 10.85 -4.87 1.29
CA ASN A 19 11.31 -5.14 -0.06
C ASN A 19 12.78 -5.57 -0.04
N HIS A 20 13.00 -6.87 -0.16
CA HIS A 20 14.32 -7.48 -0.19
C HIS A 20 14.97 -7.46 -1.58
N LEU A 21 14.23 -7.05 -2.62
CA LEU A 21 14.72 -6.97 -4.00
C LEU A 21 15.38 -5.61 -4.29
N ASN A 22 15.01 -4.57 -3.54
CA ASN A 22 15.57 -3.24 -3.67
C ASN A 22 15.95 -2.65 -2.30
N PRO A 23 17.24 -2.52 -1.97
CA PRO A 23 17.70 -1.97 -0.70
C PRO A 23 17.45 -0.46 -0.55
N LEU A 24 17.13 0.24 -1.64
CA LEU A 24 16.81 1.67 -1.68
C LEU A 24 15.30 1.90 -1.89
N ALA A 25 14.47 0.93 -1.52
CA ALA A 25 13.03 1.07 -1.65
C ALA A 25 12.47 2.21 -0.77
N ASP A 26 11.48 2.92 -1.31
CA ASP A 26 10.74 3.96 -0.60
C ASP A 26 9.85 3.36 0.51
N LEU A 27 9.16 4.24 1.25
CA LEU A 27 8.28 3.89 2.38
C LEU A 27 8.99 2.98 3.39
N GLU A 28 10.12 3.46 3.92
CA GLU A 28 10.95 2.71 4.88
C GLU A 28 11.49 1.37 4.34
N GLY A 29 11.64 1.25 3.02
CA GLY A 29 12.08 0.02 2.36
C GLY A 29 10.96 -0.99 2.14
N LEU A 30 9.69 -0.60 2.24
CA LEU A 30 8.53 -1.48 2.09
C LEU A 30 7.99 -1.49 0.65
N MET A 31 8.31 -0.46 -0.15
CA MET A 31 7.71 -0.28 -1.47
C MET A 31 8.32 -1.18 -2.55
N PHE A 32 7.46 -1.94 -3.22
CA PHE A 32 7.77 -2.65 -4.47
C PHE A 32 7.34 -1.78 -5.65
N HIS A 33 8.30 -1.35 -6.47
CA HIS A 33 8.05 -0.50 -7.62
C HIS A 33 7.58 -1.32 -8.83
N LEU A 34 7.38 -0.66 -9.95
CA LEU A 34 6.88 -1.24 -11.19
C LEU A 34 7.97 -1.97 -12.02
N GLY A 35 9.12 -2.27 -11.41
CA GLY A 35 10.16 -3.07 -12.03
C GLY A 35 9.72 -4.53 -12.23
N GLU A 36 10.18 -5.17 -13.30
CA GLU A 36 9.74 -6.51 -13.70
C GLU A 36 9.86 -7.54 -12.57
N LYS A 37 10.99 -7.56 -11.84
CA LYS A 37 11.24 -8.50 -10.74
C LYS A 37 10.31 -8.26 -9.55
N GLU A 38 10.09 -6.99 -9.19
CA GLU A 38 9.25 -6.61 -8.07
C GLU A 38 7.77 -6.87 -8.39
N LEU A 39 7.32 -6.53 -9.59
CA LEU A 39 5.98 -6.86 -10.06
C LEU A 39 5.73 -8.37 -10.10
N ALA A 40 6.72 -9.15 -10.53
CA ALA A 40 6.61 -10.61 -10.53
C ALA A 40 6.47 -11.15 -9.11
N TYR A 41 7.18 -10.59 -8.13
CA TYR A 41 7.03 -10.95 -6.72
C TYR A 41 5.65 -10.58 -6.17
N VAL A 42 5.19 -9.34 -6.41
CA VAL A 42 3.88 -8.86 -5.94
C VAL A 42 2.74 -9.71 -6.51
N ARG A 43 2.80 -10.08 -7.79
CA ARG A 43 1.77 -10.91 -8.45
C ARG A 43 1.67 -12.35 -7.92
N GLN A 44 2.68 -12.83 -7.19
CA GLN A 44 2.65 -14.14 -6.56
C GLN A 44 2.00 -14.13 -5.18
N GLN A 45 1.68 -12.95 -4.64
CA GLN A 45 1.07 -12.81 -3.32
C GLN A 45 -0.44 -13.01 -3.40
N GLU A 46 -1.05 -13.33 -2.25
CA GLU A 46 -2.51 -13.39 -2.15
C GLU A 46 -3.13 -12.01 -2.34
N SER A 47 -4.25 -11.90 -3.05
CA SER A 47 -4.83 -10.60 -3.40
C SER A 47 -5.20 -9.75 -2.18
N GLY A 48 -5.53 -10.37 -1.05
CA GLY A 48 -5.87 -9.68 0.19
C GLY A 48 -4.66 -9.12 0.95
N THR A 49 -3.44 -9.45 0.53
CA THR A 49 -2.21 -8.94 1.14
C THR A 49 -1.53 -7.86 0.30
N ILE A 50 -2.02 -7.60 -0.91
CA ILE A 50 -1.44 -6.59 -1.80
C ILE A 50 -2.16 -5.26 -1.61
N TRP A 51 -1.38 -4.21 -1.42
CA TRP A 51 -1.85 -2.85 -1.29
C TRP A 51 -1.25 -1.99 -2.40
N THR A 52 -2.05 -1.14 -3.02
CA THR A 52 -1.58 -0.26 -4.10
C THR A 52 -1.27 1.12 -3.55
N VAL A 53 -0.10 1.65 -3.90
CA VAL A 53 0.32 3.00 -3.56
C VAL A 53 -0.05 3.92 -4.71
N HIS A 54 -0.85 4.94 -4.42
CA HIS A 54 -1.28 5.98 -5.34
C HIS A 54 -0.71 7.32 -4.90
N LEU A 55 -0.46 8.20 -5.87
CA LEU A 55 -0.22 9.63 -5.64
C LEU A 55 -1.36 10.38 -6.32
N ILE A 56 -2.27 10.92 -5.53
CA ILE A 56 -3.50 11.59 -5.99
C ILE A 56 -3.38 13.03 -5.56
N ASP A 57 -3.29 13.95 -6.51
CA ASP A 57 -3.21 15.39 -6.27
C ASP A 57 -2.10 15.82 -5.28
N GLY A 58 -1.00 15.06 -5.23
CA GLY A 58 0.14 15.31 -4.34
C GLY A 58 0.08 14.53 -3.02
N VAL A 59 -1.07 13.94 -2.69
CA VAL A 59 -1.29 13.13 -1.49
C VAL A 59 -1.02 11.66 -1.79
N ARG A 60 -0.27 11.00 -0.91
CA ARG A 60 0.01 9.57 -1.04
C ARG A 60 -1.08 8.75 -0.35
N VAL A 61 -1.73 7.87 -1.11
CA VAL A 61 -2.80 7.01 -0.59
C VAL A 61 -2.48 5.55 -0.85
N ILE A 62 -2.59 4.72 0.19
CA ILE A 62 -2.36 3.28 0.08
C ILE A 62 -3.70 2.56 0.21
N ALA A 63 -4.18 1.96 -0.87
CA ALA A 63 -5.48 1.30 -0.91
C ALA A 63 -5.34 -0.22 -0.83
N SER A 64 -6.24 -0.88 -0.11
CA SER A 64 -6.28 -2.35 0.04
C SER A 64 -6.84 -3.08 -1.19
N VAL A 65 -6.63 -2.52 -2.39
CA VAL A 65 -7.09 -3.04 -3.66
C VAL A 65 -5.90 -3.11 -4.59
N PHE A 66 -5.73 -4.24 -5.26
CA PHE A 66 -4.76 -4.34 -6.35
C PHE A 66 -5.28 -3.55 -7.57
N SER A 67 -4.60 -2.45 -7.89
CA SER A 67 -4.85 -1.67 -9.11
C SER A 67 -3.62 -1.69 -10.01
N SER A 68 -3.84 -1.69 -11.32
CA SER A 68 -2.80 -1.52 -12.33
C SER A 68 -2.90 -0.16 -13.05
N VAL A 69 -3.67 0.78 -12.51
CA VAL A 69 -3.92 2.12 -13.08
C VAL A 69 -3.48 3.16 -12.06
N ASP A 70 -2.82 4.23 -12.54
CA ASP A 70 -2.38 5.41 -11.79
C ASP A 70 -1.81 5.09 -10.41
N ARG A 71 -0.73 4.31 -10.41
CA ARG A 71 -0.05 3.82 -9.21
C ARG A 71 1.43 4.10 -9.27
N GLU A 72 2.01 4.33 -8.10
CA GLU A 72 3.46 4.46 -7.92
C GLU A 72 4.10 3.10 -7.64
N GLY A 73 3.36 2.17 -7.01
CA GLY A 73 3.87 0.85 -6.66
C GLY A 73 2.92 0.09 -5.75
N TYR A 74 3.48 -0.86 -5.00
CA TYR A 74 2.73 -1.76 -4.13
C TYR A 74 3.42 -1.98 -2.79
N LEU A 75 2.63 -2.30 -1.78
CA LEU A 75 3.08 -2.94 -0.55
C LEU A 75 2.54 -4.37 -0.49
N VAL A 76 3.27 -5.23 0.21
CA VAL A 76 2.85 -6.60 0.51
C VAL A 76 2.78 -6.75 2.01
N ALA A 77 1.60 -7.04 2.53
CA ALA A 77 1.35 -7.32 3.93
C ALA A 77 1.54 -8.80 4.27
N ARG A 78 1.84 -9.13 5.52
CA ARG A 78 1.76 -10.51 6.00
C ARG A 78 0.32 -10.90 6.29
N ASN A 79 -0.45 -10.00 6.88
CA ASN A 79 -1.84 -10.25 7.24
C ASN A 79 -2.77 -9.77 6.12
N ALA A 80 -3.68 -10.62 5.69
CA ALA A 80 -4.66 -10.27 4.67
C ALA A 80 -5.79 -9.39 5.23
N ILE A 81 -6.38 -8.55 4.38
CA ILE A 81 -7.66 -7.92 4.69
C ILE A 81 -8.76 -8.98 4.84
N ALA A 82 -9.72 -8.71 5.73
CA ALA A 82 -10.92 -9.52 5.82
C ALA A 82 -11.74 -9.44 4.52
N ALA A 83 -12.38 -10.53 4.14
CA ALA A 83 -13.20 -10.59 2.93
C ALA A 83 -14.33 -9.53 2.99
N GLY A 84 -14.46 -8.74 1.92
CA GLY A 84 -15.45 -7.66 1.82
C GLY A 84 -15.06 -6.37 2.55
N SER A 85 -13.89 -6.31 3.17
CA SER A 85 -13.36 -5.08 3.75
C SER A 85 -12.59 -4.25 2.71
N TYR A 86 -12.59 -2.94 2.92
CA TYR A 86 -11.78 -1.99 2.17
C TYR A 86 -11.13 -1.00 3.14
N TYR A 87 -9.84 -0.75 2.94
CA TYR A 87 -9.04 0.15 3.75
C TYR A 87 -8.28 1.12 2.88
N GLU A 88 -8.13 2.34 3.39
CA GLU A 88 -7.21 3.34 2.86
C GLU A 88 -6.23 3.74 3.97
N VAL A 89 -4.97 3.92 3.60
CA VAL A 89 -3.96 4.49 4.46
C VAL A 89 -3.60 5.87 3.92
N ILE A 90 -3.77 6.87 4.76
CA ILE A 90 -3.48 8.27 4.48
C ILE A 90 -2.70 8.78 5.69
N ASP A 91 -1.67 9.59 5.46
CA ASP A 91 -0.96 10.19 6.58
C ASP A 91 -1.91 11.12 7.36
N ASP A 92 -1.68 11.25 8.67
CA ASP A 92 -2.57 12.07 9.51
C ASP A 92 -2.55 13.54 9.06
N ASP A 93 -1.41 14.01 8.56
CA ASP A 93 -1.23 15.36 8.03
C ASP A 93 -1.96 15.60 6.70
N ASP A 94 -2.17 14.54 5.90
CA ASP A 94 -2.80 14.61 4.58
C ASP A 94 -4.33 14.40 4.63
N MET A 95 -4.89 14.04 5.79
CA MET A 95 -6.32 13.77 5.94
C MET A 95 -7.19 15.02 5.73
N GLU A 96 -6.70 16.21 6.05
CA GLU A 96 -7.44 17.47 5.89
C GLU A 96 -7.54 17.92 4.43
N GLU A 97 -6.62 17.50 3.56
CA GLU A 97 -6.56 17.93 2.14
C GLU A 97 -7.51 17.14 1.22
N ARG A 98 -8.09 16.04 1.70
CA ARG A 98 -8.96 15.16 0.89
C ARG A 98 -10.46 15.48 0.94
N ASP A 99 -10.87 16.26 1.94
CA ASP A 99 -12.29 16.64 2.16
C ASP A 99 -12.63 18.04 1.60
N GLU A 100 -11.70 18.71 0.91
CA GLU A 100 -11.90 19.97 0.17
C GLU A 100 -12.22 19.74 -1.33
#